data_AF-A0A3B8VHZ6-F1
#
_entry.id   AF-A0A3B8VHZ6-F1
#
_cell.length_a   1.000
_cell.length_b   1.000
_cell.length_c   1.000
_cell.angle_alpha   90.00
_cell.angle_beta   90.00
_cell.angle_gamma   90.00
#
_symmetry.space_group_name_H-M   'P 1'
#
loop_
_entity.id
_entity.type
_entity.pdbx_description
1 polymer ?
#
loop_
_entity_poly.entity_id
_entity_poly.type
_entity_poly.pdbx_seq_one_letter_code
_entity_poly.pdbx_strand_id
1 'polypeptide(L)'
;MESALDDVEPLLPERSLGDILNETFVIYGRHFAKFLGLAGAVQIPATLVLLAPIENAAIYIILNLISLIALVSIFGATIYAVGQHYLTDSVMVVDCYRRLTWRLVSMAILAAIFAVITIMGLLLLSFVGVKLYSFAVATVLILGAYIVPALVGPVVIIEGVKTIAALPRAFELVRQNVLRMIWDLLVFFLVAFGLGFVLFTPFILFFPSETDALSRTLVVVSLIAPAVVVPPVLSIAITLLYYDLRVRNEGFNIEKLSQEMGLAAV
;
A
#
# COMPACT_ATOMS: atom_id res chain seq x y z
N MET A 1 11.68 -44.10 20.59
CA MET A 1 11.07 -44.22 19.25
C MET A 1 9.62 -43.87 19.43
N GLU A 2 9.12 -42.94 18.60
CA GLU A 2 7.77 -42.37 18.60
C GLU A 2 7.36 -41.49 19.79
N SER A 3 7.60 -40.17 19.66
CA SER A 3 6.55 -39.14 19.76
C SER A 3 7.20 -37.76 19.59
N ALA A 4 7.91 -37.58 18.49
CA ALA A 4 8.15 -36.28 17.89
C ALA A 4 6.82 -35.83 17.25
N LEU A 5 5.84 -35.51 18.10
CA LEU A 5 4.59 -34.91 17.67
C LEU A 5 4.77 -33.40 17.76
N ASP A 6 5.23 -32.85 16.63
CA ASP A 6 4.70 -31.63 16.07
C ASP A 6 4.61 -30.44 17.03
N ASP A 7 5.78 -29.91 17.39
CA ASP A 7 5.97 -28.46 17.39
C ASP A 7 5.80 -27.98 15.94
N VAL A 8 4.57 -28.02 15.41
CA VAL A 8 4.23 -27.29 14.20
C VAL A 8 4.23 -25.83 14.61
N GLU A 9 5.42 -25.24 14.55
CA GLU A 9 5.63 -23.79 14.55
C GLU A 9 4.56 -23.17 13.66
N PRO A 10 3.97 -22.03 14.05
CA PRO A 10 2.87 -21.42 13.31
C PRO A 10 3.38 -20.98 11.94
N LEU A 11 3.34 -21.88 10.97
CA LEU A 11 3.70 -21.63 9.58
C LEU A 11 2.72 -20.58 9.07
N LEU A 12 3.25 -19.49 8.51
CA LEU A 12 2.44 -18.61 7.67
C LEU A 12 1.90 -19.48 6.53
N PRO A 13 0.58 -19.73 6.45
CA PRO A 13 0.06 -20.68 5.48
C PRO A 13 0.31 -20.14 4.07
N GLU A 14 0.50 -21.04 3.12
CA GLU A 14 0.32 -20.68 1.72
C GLU A 14 -1.12 -20.19 1.53
N ARG A 15 -1.29 -19.06 0.86
CA ARG A 15 -2.61 -18.41 0.71
C ARG A 15 -3.03 -18.40 -0.75
N SER A 16 -4.29 -18.68 -1.00
CA SER A 16 -4.92 -18.28 -2.25
C SER A 16 -5.17 -16.77 -2.25
N LEU A 17 -5.48 -16.21 -3.41
CA LEU A 17 -5.89 -14.80 -3.53
C LEU A 17 -7.09 -14.47 -2.60
N GLY A 18 -8.07 -15.36 -2.53
CA GLY A 18 -9.24 -15.19 -1.65
C GLY A 18 -8.85 -15.14 -0.18
N ASP A 19 -7.89 -15.99 0.24
CA ASP A 19 -7.38 -16.00 1.61
C ASP A 19 -6.62 -14.71 1.94
N ILE A 20 -5.81 -14.19 0.99
CA ILE A 20 -5.12 -12.90 1.17
C ILE A 20 -6.12 -11.77 1.36
N LEU A 21 -7.17 -11.71 0.54
CA LEU A 21 -8.19 -10.66 0.65
C LEU A 21 -9.01 -10.79 1.93
N ASN A 22 -9.44 -12.00 2.28
CA ASN A 22 -10.17 -12.25 3.51
C ASN A 22 -9.33 -11.83 4.72
N GLU A 23 -8.07 -12.28 4.78
CA GLU A 23 -7.14 -11.92 5.85
C GLU A 23 -6.86 -10.41 5.88
N THR A 24 -6.79 -9.76 4.72
CA THR A 24 -6.65 -8.29 4.63
C THR A 24 -7.76 -7.57 5.38
N PHE A 25 -9.01 -7.96 5.14
CA PHE A 25 -10.17 -7.35 5.81
C PHE A 25 -10.28 -7.76 7.29
N VAL A 26 -9.84 -8.97 7.66
CA VAL A 26 -9.76 -9.40 9.06
C VAL A 26 -8.76 -8.55 9.85
N ILE A 27 -7.55 -8.39 9.32
CA ILE A 27 -6.50 -7.56 9.94
C ILE A 27 -6.95 -6.10 10.03
N TYR A 28 -7.46 -5.56 8.92
CA TYR A 28 -7.94 -4.18 8.86
C TYR A 28 -9.11 -3.96 9.83
N GLY A 29 -10.06 -4.88 9.90
CA GLY A 29 -11.20 -4.81 10.81
C GLY A 29 -10.81 -4.92 12.29
N ARG A 30 -9.90 -5.85 12.63
CA ARG A 30 -9.42 -6.05 14.01
C ARG A 30 -8.74 -4.81 14.57
N HIS A 31 -7.93 -4.12 13.76
CA HIS A 31 -7.18 -2.92 14.18
C HIS A 31 -7.67 -1.66 13.47
N PHE A 32 -8.96 -1.57 13.12
CA PHE A 32 -9.53 -0.51 12.28
C PHE A 32 -9.15 0.90 12.74
N ALA A 33 -9.39 1.21 14.02
CA ALA A 33 -9.08 2.54 14.56
C ALA A 33 -7.57 2.87 14.51
N LYS A 34 -6.70 1.86 14.61
CA LYS A 34 -5.25 2.06 14.57
C LYS A 34 -4.78 2.33 13.14
N PHE A 35 -5.27 1.59 12.15
CA PHE A 35 -4.96 1.84 10.74
C PHE A 35 -5.54 3.17 10.26
N LEU A 36 -6.77 3.50 10.68
CA LEU A 36 -7.40 4.78 10.37
C LEU A 36 -6.66 5.95 11.03
N GLY A 37 -6.27 5.80 12.29
CA GLY A 37 -5.48 6.80 13.02
C GLY A 37 -4.09 7.01 12.42
N LEU A 38 -3.43 5.91 12.03
CA LEU A 38 -2.14 5.93 11.34
C LEU A 38 -2.25 6.68 10.01
N ALA A 39 -3.17 6.29 9.12
CA ALA A 39 -3.34 6.97 7.84
C ALA A 39 -3.84 8.42 8.00
N GLY A 40 -4.82 8.64 8.88
CA GLY A 40 -5.47 9.93 9.10
C GLY A 40 -4.52 10.98 9.65
N ALA A 41 -3.61 10.61 10.56
CA ALA A 41 -2.64 11.52 11.16
C ALA A 41 -1.75 12.21 10.12
N VAL A 42 -1.53 11.57 8.98
CA VAL A 42 -0.64 12.06 7.92
C VAL A 42 -1.41 12.54 6.70
N GLN A 43 -2.45 11.81 6.29
CA GLN A 43 -3.17 12.11 5.06
C GLN A 43 -4.16 13.27 5.20
N ILE A 44 -4.79 13.45 6.38
CA ILE A 44 -5.73 14.56 6.57
C ILE A 44 -5.01 15.91 6.42
N PRO A 45 -3.88 16.17 7.12
CA PRO A 45 -3.14 17.41 6.89
C PRO A 45 -2.65 17.56 5.46
N ALA A 46 -2.11 16.50 4.84
CA ALA A 46 -1.60 16.54 3.48
C ALA A 46 -2.70 16.94 2.46
N THR A 47 -3.86 16.29 2.53
CA THR A 47 -4.98 16.58 1.65
C THR A 47 -5.53 17.99 1.87
N LEU A 48 -5.68 18.45 3.12
CA LEU A 48 -6.15 19.81 3.40
C LEU A 48 -5.23 20.88 2.83
N VAL A 49 -3.91 20.66 2.91
CA VAL A 49 -2.91 21.59 2.37
C VAL A 49 -2.97 21.64 0.84
N LEU A 50 -3.25 20.52 0.16
CA LEU A 50 -3.43 20.49 -1.29
C LEU A 50 -4.69 21.20 -1.78
N LEU A 51 -5.68 21.42 -0.92
CA LEU A 51 -6.92 22.15 -1.26
C LEU A 51 -6.77 23.67 -1.17
N ALA A 52 -5.67 24.17 -0.61
CA ALA A 52 -5.39 25.60 -0.62
C ALA A 52 -5.26 26.11 -2.07
N PRO A 53 -5.78 27.32 -2.39
CA PRO A 53 -5.61 27.93 -3.71
C PRO A 53 -4.16 28.43 -3.88
N ILE A 54 -3.25 27.52 -4.18
CA ILE A 54 -1.83 27.80 -4.34
C ILE A 54 -1.56 28.23 -5.78
N GLU A 55 -1.31 29.52 -6.00
CA GLU A 55 -0.97 30.05 -7.33
C GLU A 55 0.53 29.88 -7.66
N ASN A 56 1.39 29.78 -6.65
CA ASN A 56 2.83 29.66 -6.83
C ASN A 56 3.23 28.20 -7.15
N ALA A 57 3.74 27.99 -8.37
CA ALA A 57 4.17 26.68 -8.85
C ALA A 57 5.22 25.98 -7.96
N ALA A 58 6.18 26.73 -7.40
CA ALA A 58 7.21 26.15 -6.54
C ALA A 58 6.61 25.62 -5.22
N ILE A 59 5.68 26.37 -4.63
CA ILE A 59 4.96 25.94 -3.42
C ILE A 59 4.11 24.70 -3.73
N TYR A 60 3.38 24.71 -4.85
CA TYR A 60 2.56 23.58 -5.27
C TYR A 60 3.38 22.28 -5.42
N ILE A 61 4.57 22.36 -6.02
CA ILE A 61 5.48 21.22 -6.16
C ILE A 61 5.93 20.70 -4.78
N ILE A 62 6.33 21.60 -3.87
CA ILE A 62 6.75 21.24 -2.51
C ILE A 62 5.61 20.51 -1.77
N LEU A 63 4.38 21.00 -1.87
CA LEU A 63 3.22 20.38 -1.21
C LEU A 63 2.89 18.99 -1.77
N ASN A 64 3.06 18.79 -3.08
CA ASN A 64 2.91 17.48 -3.70
C ASN A 64 4.03 16.52 -3.25
N LEU A 65 5.26 16.99 -3.09
CA LEU A 65 6.36 16.18 -2.53
C LEU A 65 6.09 15.79 -1.07
N ILE A 66 5.56 16.70 -0.26
CA ILE A 66 5.13 16.41 1.12
C ILE A 66 4.01 15.37 1.10
N SER A 67 3.03 15.49 0.19
CA SER A 67 1.93 14.56 0.05
C SER A 67 2.39 13.16 -0.42
N LEU A 68 3.41 13.10 -1.27
CA LEU A 68 4.05 11.84 -1.65
C LEU A 68 4.76 11.18 -0.46
N ILE A 69 5.52 11.96 0.32
CA ILE A 69 6.18 11.46 1.53
C ILE A 69 5.13 10.94 2.52
N ALA A 70 4.03 11.67 2.69
CA ALA A 70 2.87 11.27 3.47
C ALA A 70 2.32 9.91 3.01
N LEU A 71 2.06 9.75 1.71
CA LEU A 71 1.57 8.49 1.15
C LEU A 71 2.54 7.32 1.40
N VAL A 72 3.84 7.51 1.10
CA VAL A 72 4.86 6.47 1.34
C VAL A 72 4.96 6.12 2.83
N SER A 73 4.73 7.11 3.71
CA SER A 73 4.74 6.86 5.15
C SER A 73 3.62 5.93 5.61
N ILE A 74 2.44 6.03 4.99
CA ILE A 74 1.28 5.19 5.30
C ILE A 74 1.53 3.75 4.86
N PHE A 75 2.01 3.55 3.62
CA PHE A 75 2.40 2.22 3.16
C PHE A 75 3.45 1.61 4.08
N GLY A 76 4.50 2.37 4.41
CA GLY A 76 5.59 1.86 5.22
C GLY A 76 5.17 1.51 6.65
N ALA A 77 4.42 2.40 7.30
CA ALA A 77 3.92 2.17 8.65
C ALA A 77 2.90 1.01 8.68
N THR A 78 2.09 0.85 7.64
CA THR A 78 1.13 -0.28 7.53
C THR A 78 1.84 -1.62 7.36
N ILE A 79 2.88 -1.70 6.52
CA ILE A 79 3.70 -2.90 6.36
C ILE A 79 4.27 -3.36 7.72
N TYR A 80 4.84 -2.43 8.48
CA TYR A 80 5.38 -2.74 9.80
C TYR A 80 4.27 -3.16 10.79
N ALA A 81 3.12 -2.48 10.75
CA ALA A 81 1.96 -2.82 11.58
C ALA A 81 1.43 -4.23 11.31
N VAL A 82 1.42 -4.69 10.05
CA VAL A 82 1.06 -6.07 9.70
C VAL A 82 2.02 -7.04 10.36
N GLY A 83 3.32 -6.79 10.30
CA GLY A 83 4.30 -7.62 11.01
C GLY A 83 4.11 -7.64 12.53
N GLN A 84 3.82 -6.49 13.16
CA GLN A 84 3.49 -6.43 14.58
C GLN A 84 2.22 -7.22 14.93
N HIS A 85 1.22 -7.22 14.05
CA HIS A 85 0.01 -8.00 14.25
C HIS A 85 0.31 -9.51 14.30
N TYR A 86 1.17 -10.01 13.40
CA TYR A 86 1.56 -11.44 13.42
C TYR A 86 2.44 -11.82 14.61
N LEU A 87 3.28 -10.92 15.09
CA LEU A 87 4.24 -11.24 16.15
C LEU A 87 3.73 -10.97 17.56
N THR A 88 2.88 -9.96 17.74
CA THR A 88 2.50 -9.45 19.08
C THR A 88 1.00 -9.33 19.30
N ASP A 89 0.19 -9.68 18.30
CA ASP A 89 -1.26 -9.42 18.21
C ASP A 89 -1.69 -7.97 18.50
N SER A 90 -0.74 -7.04 18.46
CA SER A 90 -0.96 -5.64 18.79
C SER A 90 -0.27 -4.73 17.79
N VAL A 91 -0.96 -3.66 17.38
CA VAL A 91 -0.37 -2.60 16.54
C VAL A 91 -0.10 -1.37 17.39
N MET A 92 1.14 -0.87 17.36
CA MET A 92 1.57 0.35 18.04
C MET A 92 1.98 1.41 17.00
N VAL A 93 1.13 2.42 16.81
CA VAL A 93 1.29 3.44 15.75
C VAL A 93 2.62 4.19 15.85
N VAL A 94 3.07 4.49 17.07
CA VAL A 94 4.33 5.20 17.32
C VAL A 94 5.54 4.39 16.83
N ASP A 95 5.55 3.08 17.09
CA ASP A 95 6.64 2.20 16.64
C ASP A 95 6.70 2.10 15.11
N CYS A 96 5.54 2.06 14.47
CA CYS A 96 5.41 2.01 13.01
C CYS A 96 6.10 3.20 12.33
N TYR A 97 5.90 4.42 12.85
CA TYR A 97 6.57 5.61 12.30
C TYR A 97 8.03 5.72 12.72
N ARG A 98 8.39 5.34 13.96
CA ARG A 98 9.79 5.39 14.43
C ARG A 98 10.70 4.55 13.53
N ARG A 99 10.24 3.35 13.14
CA ARG A 99 11.00 2.41 12.30
C ARG A 99 11.26 2.95 10.89
N LEU A 100 10.41 3.84 10.38
CA LEU A 100 10.46 4.33 9.00
C LEU A 100 11.46 5.47 8.78
N THR A 101 11.80 6.21 9.85
CA THR A 101 12.54 7.48 9.79
C THR A 101 13.84 7.44 8.98
N TRP A 102 14.58 6.33 9.01
CA TRP A 102 15.88 6.21 8.35
C TRP A 102 15.80 5.81 6.87
N ARG A 103 14.63 5.43 6.34
CA ARG A 103 14.44 4.98 4.94
C ARG A 103 13.37 5.71 4.16
N LEU A 104 12.56 6.50 4.85
CA LEU A 104 11.42 7.20 4.25
C LEU A 104 11.80 7.99 3.00
N VAL A 105 12.91 8.74 3.06
CA VAL A 105 13.37 9.58 1.94
C VAL A 105 13.76 8.72 0.74
N SER A 106 14.53 7.64 0.93
CA SER A 106 14.92 6.76 -0.17
C SER A 106 13.72 6.06 -0.82
N MET A 107 12.74 5.62 -0.02
CA MET A 107 11.49 5.05 -0.53
C MET A 107 10.66 6.10 -1.27
N ALA A 108 10.58 7.33 -0.76
CA ALA A 108 9.87 8.43 -1.40
C ALA A 108 10.51 8.83 -2.74
N ILE A 109 11.84 8.85 -2.84
CA ILE A 109 12.55 9.08 -4.10
C ILE A 109 12.20 7.98 -5.12
N LEU A 110 12.24 6.72 -4.70
CA LEU A 110 11.89 5.61 -5.60
C LEU A 110 10.42 5.70 -6.05
N ALA A 111 9.50 6.00 -5.13
CA ALA A 111 8.10 6.23 -5.45
C ALA A 111 7.91 7.42 -6.41
N ALA A 112 8.66 8.51 -6.23
CA ALA A 112 8.65 9.66 -7.14
C ALA A 112 9.09 9.27 -8.54
N ILE A 113 10.16 8.48 -8.67
CA ILE A 113 10.65 7.99 -9.97
C ILE A 113 9.57 7.17 -10.67
N PHE A 114 8.96 6.20 -9.99
CA PHE A 114 7.88 5.38 -10.57
C PHE A 114 6.64 6.21 -10.89
N ALA A 115 6.27 7.19 -10.05
CA ALA A 115 5.17 8.10 -10.33
C ALA A 115 5.44 8.92 -11.59
N VAL A 116 6.63 9.50 -11.75
CA VAL A 116 7.03 10.25 -12.95
C VAL A 116 7.01 9.34 -14.19
N ILE A 117 7.57 8.14 -14.12
CA ILE A 117 7.53 7.16 -15.22
C ILE A 117 6.09 6.84 -15.60
N THR A 118 5.21 6.66 -14.62
CA THR A 118 3.78 6.37 -14.84
C THR A 118 3.06 7.53 -15.51
N ILE A 119 3.26 8.76 -15.02
CA ILE A 119 2.68 9.97 -15.60
C ILE A 119 3.17 10.16 -17.04
N MET A 120 4.48 10.04 -17.27
CA MET A 120 5.06 10.14 -18.62
C MET A 120 4.51 9.06 -19.56
N GLY A 121 4.40 7.82 -19.09
CA GLY A 121 3.79 6.72 -19.86
C GLY A 121 2.34 7.01 -20.24
N LEU A 122 1.53 7.52 -19.31
CA LEU A 122 0.14 7.92 -19.57
C LEU A 122 0.03 9.08 -20.57
N LEU A 123 0.90 10.08 -20.47
CA LEU A 123 0.95 11.20 -21.42
C LEU A 123 1.33 10.73 -22.83
N LEU A 124 2.31 9.83 -22.94
CA LEU A 124 2.70 9.23 -24.22
C LEU A 124 1.55 8.44 -24.86
N LEU A 125 0.82 7.63 -24.08
CA LEU A 125 -0.35 6.89 -24.57
C LEU A 125 -1.47 7.82 -25.04
N SER A 126 -1.66 8.95 -24.34
CA SER A 126 -2.66 9.96 -24.69
C SER A 126 -2.31 10.67 -26.02
N PHE A 127 -1.02 10.95 -26.25
CA PHE A 127 -0.53 11.57 -27.47
C PHE A 127 -0.74 10.70 -28.73
N VAL A 128 -0.63 9.37 -28.58
CA VAL A 128 -0.82 8.40 -29.68
C VAL A 128 -2.30 8.26 -30.09
N GLY A 129 -3.23 8.95 -29.42
CA GLY A 129 -4.64 9.02 -29.83
C GLY A 129 -5.44 7.75 -29.54
N VAL A 130 -4.97 6.91 -28.62
CA VAL A 130 -5.63 5.66 -28.25
C VAL A 130 -6.89 5.99 -27.43
N LYS A 131 -8.08 5.93 -28.04
CA LYS A 131 -9.38 6.08 -27.35
C LYS A 131 -9.71 4.82 -26.54
N LEU A 132 -10.58 4.96 -25.52
CA LEU A 132 -11.19 4.02 -24.55
C LEU A 132 -10.73 2.54 -24.47
N TYR A 133 -10.46 1.85 -25.59
CA TYR A 133 -9.69 0.59 -25.64
C TYR A 133 -8.28 0.75 -25.01
N SER A 134 -7.77 1.99 -24.94
CA SER A 134 -6.58 2.38 -24.19
C SER A 134 -6.67 2.14 -22.69
N PHE A 135 -7.85 2.16 -22.08
CA PHE A 135 -7.92 2.08 -20.61
C PHE A 135 -7.51 0.71 -20.10
N ALA A 136 -8.00 -0.37 -20.74
CA ALA A 136 -7.60 -1.73 -20.40
C ALA A 136 -6.11 -1.96 -20.67
N VAL A 137 -5.61 -1.48 -21.81
CA VAL A 137 -4.18 -1.57 -22.16
C VAL A 137 -3.31 -0.79 -21.17
N ALA A 138 -3.68 0.45 -20.85
CA ALA A 138 -2.98 1.27 -19.86
C ALA A 138 -3.00 0.61 -18.48
N THR A 139 -4.14 0.03 -18.08
CA THR A 139 -4.25 -0.68 -16.81
C THR A 139 -3.30 -1.89 -16.76
N VAL A 140 -3.27 -2.71 -17.81
CA VAL A 140 -2.36 -3.86 -17.89
C VAL A 140 -0.90 -3.42 -17.90
N LEU A 141 -0.55 -2.36 -18.63
CA LEU A 141 0.81 -1.82 -18.67
C LEU A 141 1.25 -1.26 -17.30
N ILE A 142 0.36 -0.53 -16.62
CA ILE A 142 0.61 -0.02 -15.27
C ILE A 142 0.78 -1.20 -14.31
N LEU A 143 -0.15 -2.15 -14.27
CA LEU A 143 -0.04 -3.31 -13.39
C LEU A 143 1.26 -4.08 -13.64
N GLY A 144 1.65 -4.26 -14.91
CA GLY A 144 2.93 -4.85 -15.30
C GLY A 144 4.14 -4.07 -14.78
N ALA A 145 4.12 -2.73 -14.88
CA ALA A 145 5.18 -1.87 -14.37
C ALA A 145 5.31 -1.89 -12.84
N TYR A 146 4.19 -2.15 -12.13
CA TYR A 146 4.13 -2.15 -10.67
C TYR A 146 4.31 -3.52 -10.03
N ILE A 147 4.52 -4.61 -10.80
CA ILE A 147 4.78 -5.95 -10.25
C ILE A 147 5.95 -5.93 -9.25
N VAL A 148 7.14 -5.51 -9.69
CA VAL A 148 8.32 -5.47 -8.80
C VAL A 148 8.23 -4.36 -7.75
N PRO A 149 7.88 -3.10 -8.10
CA PRO A 149 7.82 -2.00 -7.14
C PRO A 149 6.86 -2.23 -5.98
N ALA A 150 5.77 -2.96 -6.18
CA ALA A 150 4.80 -3.27 -5.12
C ALA A 150 5.46 -3.98 -3.92
N LEU A 151 6.43 -4.88 -4.15
CA LEU A 151 7.10 -5.62 -3.08
C LEU A 151 8.30 -4.89 -2.47
N VAL A 152 8.75 -3.78 -3.07
CA VAL A 152 9.91 -3.04 -2.55
C VAL A 152 9.63 -2.53 -1.14
N GLY A 153 8.41 -2.08 -0.86
CA GLY A 153 8.02 -1.65 0.49
C GLY A 153 8.24 -2.75 1.54
N PRO A 154 7.55 -3.90 1.40
CA PRO A 154 7.74 -5.05 2.28
C PRO A 154 9.20 -5.49 2.42
N VAL A 155 9.94 -5.63 1.31
CA VAL A 155 11.36 -6.01 1.32
C VAL A 155 12.21 -5.01 2.12
N VAL A 156 11.99 -3.71 1.94
CA VAL A 156 12.75 -2.68 2.64
C VAL A 156 12.44 -2.69 4.14
N ILE A 157 11.19 -2.88 4.53
CA ILE A 157 10.78 -2.67 5.92
C ILE A 157 10.96 -3.91 6.77
N ILE A 158 10.66 -5.08 6.18
CA ILE A 158 10.70 -6.36 6.87
C ILE A 158 12.13 -6.90 6.82
N GLU A 159 12.71 -7.08 5.63
CA GLU A 159 14.06 -7.66 5.50
C GLU A 159 15.18 -6.69 5.89
N GLY A 160 14.88 -5.41 6.11
CA GLY A 160 15.91 -4.44 6.48
C GLY A 160 16.95 -4.20 5.38
N VAL A 161 16.60 -4.41 4.10
CA VAL A 161 17.48 -4.18 2.92
C VAL A 161 17.35 -2.75 2.37
N LYS A 162 18.46 -2.10 1.95
CA LYS A 162 18.43 -0.73 1.39
C LYS A 162 17.53 -0.64 0.15
N THR A 163 16.84 0.48 -0.04
CA THR A 163 15.83 0.67 -1.12
C THR A 163 16.30 0.31 -2.52
N ILE A 164 17.55 0.64 -2.89
CA ILE A 164 18.10 0.29 -4.21
C ILE A 164 18.35 -1.21 -4.35
N ALA A 165 18.88 -1.84 -3.29
CA ALA A 165 19.11 -3.29 -3.25
C ALA A 165 17.80 -4.09 -3.10
N ALA A 166 16.70 -3.45 -2.72
CA ALA A 166 15.40 -4.08 -2.59
C ALA A 166 14.72 -4.36 -3.95
N LEU A 167 15.08 -3.64 -5.02
CA LEU A 167 14.55 -3.91 -6.36
C LEU A 167 14.94 -5.29 -6.93
N PRO A 168 16.25 -5.65 -7.01
CA PRO A 168 16.63 -6.97 -7.50
C PRO A 168 16.09 -8.08 -6.59
N ARG A 169 16.06 -7.83 -5.28
CA ARG A 169 15.47 -8.74 -4.30
C ARG A 169 13.97 -8.97 -4.53
N ALA A 170 13.20 -7.91 -4.75
CA ALA A 170 11.78 -8.00 -5.10
C ALA A 170 11.58 -8.75 -6.42
N PHE A 171 12.45 -8.52 -7.42
CA PHE A 171 12.40 -9.25 -8.69
C PHE A 171 12.65 -10.75 -8.53
N GLU A 172 13.58 -11.16 -7.65
CA GLU A 172 13.83 -12.57 -7.35
C GLU A 172 12.62 -13.28 -6.75
N LEU A 173 11.82 -12.58 -5.94
CA LEU A 173 10.57 -13.10 -5.39
C LEU A 173 9.47 -13.23 -6.47
N VAL A 174 9.41 -12.25 -7.38
CA VAL A 174 8.38 -12.15 -8.43
C VAL A 174 8.59 -13.18 -9.55
N ARG A 175 9.84 -13.40 -9.98
CA ARG A 175 10.18 -14.10 -11.24
C ARG A 175 9.60 -15.51 -11.36
N GLN A 176 9.36 -16.19 -10.25
CA GLN A 176 8.84 -17.55 -10.24
C GLN A 176 7.31 -17.58 -10.44
N ASN A 177 6.60 -16.50 -10.09
CA ASN A 177 5.14 -16.47 -9.99
C ASN A 177 4.52 -15.22 -10.65
N VAL A 178 5.13 -14.72 -11.74
CA VAL A 178 4.74 -13.46 -12.41
C VAL A 178 3.25 -13.43 -12.79
N LEU A 179 2.74 -14.51 -13.39
CA LEU A 179 1.36 -14.56 -13.86
C LEU A 179 0.36 -14.46 -12.69
N ARG A 180 0.62 -15.20 -11.61
CA ARG A 180 -0.19 -15.14 -10.40
C ARG A 180 -0.15 -13.74 -9.81
N MET A 181 1.02 -13.14 -9.75
CA MET A 181 1.18 -11.78 -9.23
C MET A 181 0.44 -10.72 -10.05
N ILE A 182 0.37 -10.86 -11.38
CA ILE A 182 -0.45 -9.97 -12.23
C ILE A 182 -1.93 -10.07 -11.84
N TRP A 183 -2.44 -11.28 -11.65
CA TRP A 183 -3.83 -11.49 -11.23
C TRP A 183 -4.09 -10.95 -9.83
N ASP A 184 -3.17 -11.19 -8.89
CA ASP A 184 -3.30 -10.70 -7.53
C ASP A 184 -3.33 -9.18 -7.47
N LEU A 185 -2.40 -8.52 -8.18
CA LEU A 185 -2.37 -7.06 -8.28
C LEU A 185 -3.58 -6.49 -9.03
N LEU A 186 -4.10 -7.17 -10.05
CA LEU A 186 -5.33 -6.76 -10.73
C LEU A 186 -6.51 -6.76 -9.77
N VAL A 187 -6.68 -7.83 -8.98
CA VAL A 187 -7.78 -7.89 -8.02
C VAL A 187 -7.58 -6.87 -6.90
N PHE A 188 -6.36 -6.69 -6.39
CA PHE A 188 -6.10 -5.65 -5.38
C PHE A 188 -6.41 -4.26 -5.92
N PHE A 189 -6.07 -3.98 -7.19
CA PHE A 189 -6.46 -2.76 -7.87
C PHE A 189 -7.97 -2.61 -7.97
N LEU A 190 -8.71 -3.65 -8.39
CA LEU A 190 -10.17 -3.61 -8.49
C LEU A 190 -10.85 -3.42 -7.13
N VAL A 191 -10.33 -4.05 -6.08
CA VAL A 191 -10.82 -3.88 -4.70
C VAL A 191 -10.55 -2.47 -4.21
N ALA A 192 -9.33 -1.94 -4.40
CA ALA A 192 -8.98 -0.58 -4.01
C ALA A 192 -9.80 0.47 -4.79
N PHE A 193 -9.97 0.26 -6.10
CA PHE A 193 -10.79 1.09 -6.96
C PHE A 193 -12.26 1.06 -6.55
N GLY A 194 -12.81 -0.13 -6.32
CA GLY A 194 -14.18 -0.32 -5.85
C GLY A 194 -14.43 0.32 -4.49
N LEU A 195 -13.49 0.17 -3.54
CA LEU A 195 -13.56 0.80 -2.23
C LEU A 195 -13.51 2.32 -2.34
N GLY A 196 -12.60 2.86 -3.16
CA GLY A 196 -12.54 4.30 -3.45
C GLY A 196 -13.84 4.82 -4.06
N PHE A 197 -14.42 4.08 -5.02
CA PHE A 197 -15.69 4.42 -5.65
C PHE A 197 -16.86 4.39 -4.65
N VAL A 198 -16.96 3.35 -3.82
CA VAL A 198 -18.00 3.25 -2.78
C VAL A 198 -17.88 4.38 -1.76
N LEU A 199 -16.65 4.74 -1.38
CA LEU A 199 -16.42 5.86 -0.46
C LEU A 199 -16.69 7.22 -1.10
N PHE A 200 -16.51 7.37 -2.41
CA PHE A 200 -16.70 8.64 -3.10
C PHE A 200 -18.15 8.87 -3.56
N THR A 201 -18.87 7.82 -3.96
CA THR A 201 -20.20 7.93 -4.62
C THR A 201 -21.31 8.63 -3.83
N PRO A 202 -21.47 8.44 -2.51
CA PRO A 202 -22.50 9.16 -1.76
C PRO A 202 -22.31 10.68 -1.89
N PHE A 203 -21.07 11.15 -1.96
CA PHE A 203 -20.76 12.57 -2.05
C PHE A 203 -21.00 13.18 -3.43
N ILE A 204 -21.17 12.38 -4.49
CA ILE A 204 -21.59 12.90 -5.81
C ILE A 204 -23.12 12.87 -5.92
N LEU A 205 -23.75 11.76 -5.52
CA LEU A 205 -25.16 11.52 -5.77
C LEU A 205 -26.09 12.43 -4.96
N PHE A 206 -25.67 12.85 -3.77
CA PHE A 206 -26.50 13.66 -2.89
C PHE A 206 -26.27 15.18 -3.04
N PHE A 207 -25.44 15.66 -3.98
CA PHE A 207 -25.07 17.09 -4.06
C PHE A 207 -25.03 17.68 -5.50
N PRO A 208 -26.09 18.41 -5.90
CA PRO A 208 -26.14 19.04 -7.23
C PRO A 208 -25.72 20.53 -7.26
N SER A 209 -25.26 21.15 -6.16
CA SER A 209 -24.88 22.58 -6.18
C SER A 209 -23.64 22.95 -5.36
N GLU A 210 -22.73 23.73 -5.97
CA GLU A 210 -21.41 24.12 -5.44
C GLU A 210 -21.43 25.38 -4.53
N THR A 211 -22.60 25.97 -4.27
CA THR A 211 -22.71 27.28 -3.60
C THR A 211 -22.76 27.20 -2.09
N ASP A 212 -23.13 26.06 -1.51
CA ASP A 212 -23.38 25.94 -0.07
C ASP A 212 -22.14 25.48 0.70
N ALA A 213 -21.96 26.02 1.91
CA ALA A 213 -20.86 25.65 2.82
C ALA A 213 -20.85 24.14 3.14
N LEU A 214 -22.04 23.54 3.25
CA LEU A 214 -22.22 22.10 3.46
C LEU A 214 -21.65 21.29 2.29
N SER A 215 -21.93 21.70 1.05
CA SER A 215 -21.39 21.08 -0.17
C SER A 215 -19.87 21.10 -0.19
N ARG A 216 -19.25 22.23 0.19
CA ARG A 216 -17.78 22.34 0.25
C ARG A 216 -17.18 21.38 1.29
N THR A 217 -17.75 21.28 2.48
CA THR A 217 -17.28 20.33 3.50
C THR A 217 -17.38 18.90 3.02
N LEU A 218 -18.46 18.54 2.32
CA LEU A 218 -18.67 17.19 1.81
C LEU A 218 -17.72 16.83 0.67
N VAL A 219 -17.38 17.78 -0.21
CA VAL A 219 -16.32 17.61 -1.20
C VAL A 219 -14.97 17.35 -0.53
N VAL A 220 -14.64 18.07 0.55
CA VAL A 220 -13.41 17.82 1.31
C VAL A 220 -13.43 16.40 1.90
N VAL A 221 -14.55 15.99 2.50
CA VAL A 221 -14.70 14.64 3.07
C VAL A 221 -14.61 13.56 2.00
N SER A 222 -15.16 13.78 0.80
CA SER A 222 -15.11 12.82 -0.31
C SER A 222 -13.69 12.57 -0.82
N LEU A 223 -12.79 13.54 -0.67
CA LEU A 223 -11.37 13.38 -1.00
C LEU A 223 -10.58 12.72 0.14
N ILE A 224 -10.90 13.05 1.39
CA ILE A 224 -10.19 12.53 2.56
C ILE A 224 -10.54 11.06 2.82
N ALA A 225 -11.83 10.68 2.76
CA ALA A 225 -12.26 9.34 3.16
C ALA A 225 -11.58 8.22 2.36
N PRO A 226 -11.53 8.25 1.01
CA PRO A 226 -10.76 7.27 0.23
C PRO A 226 -9.27 7.33 0.53
N ALA A 227 -8.69 8.53 0.66
CA ALA A 227 -7.26 8.71 0.88
C ALA A 227 -6.79 8.14 2.22
N VAL A 228 -7.64 8.10 3.24
CA VAL A 228 -7.34 7.53 4.56
C VAL A 228 -7.62 6.02 4.61
N VAL A 229 -8.69 5.55 3.97
CA VAL A 229 -9.17 4.17 4.11
C VAL A 229 -8.49 3.22 3.12
N VAL A 230 -8.30 3.62 1.87
CA VAL A 230 -7.86 2.72 0.80
C VAL A 230 -6.37 2.32 0.92
N PRO A 231 -5.42 3.23 1.23
CA PRO A 231 -4.01 2.86 1.23
C PRO A 231 -3.64 1.78 2.26
N PRO A 232 -4.15 1.79 3.52
CA PRO A 232 -3.88 0.71 4.45
C PRO A 232 -4.39 -0.64 3.96
N VAL A 233 -5.60 -0.70 3.38
CA VAL A 233 -6.17 -1.95 2.82
C VAL A 233 -5.27 -2.51 1.74
N LEU A 234 -4.85 -1.67 0.78
CA LEU A 234 -3.94 -2.08 -0.29
C LEU A 234 -2.56 -2.50 0.25
N SER A 235 -2.03 -1.76 1.22
CA SER A 235 -0.74 -2.05 1.83
C SER A 235 -0.73 -3.36 2.62
N ILE A 236 -1.83 -3.71 3.31
CA ILE A 236 -1.98 -4.99 3.99
C ILE A 236 -1.99 -6.12 2.96
N ALA A 237 -2.82 -6.02 1.91
CA ALA A 237 -2.91 -7.05 0.87
C ALA A 237 -1.54 -7.31 0.19
N ILE A 238 -0.80 -6.24 -0.14
CA ILE A 238 0.55 -6.34 -0.71
C ILE A 238 1.53 -7.01 0.28
N THR A 239 1.42 -6.71 1.57
CA THR A 239 2.28 -7.33 2.61
C THR A 239 1.98 -8.82 2.77
N LEU A 240 0.71 -9.22 2.70
CA LEU A 240 0.31 -10.62 2.75
C LEU A 240 0.72 -11.38 1.49
N LEU A 241 0.61 -10.76 0.32
CA LEU A 241 1.15 -11.31 -0.93
C LEU A 241 2.67 -11.49 -0.85
N TYR A 242 3.37 -10.52 -0.26
CA TYR A 242 4.81 -10.64 0.01
C TYR A 242 5.13 -11.83 0.90
N TYR A 243 4.40 -12.04 2.01
CA TYR A 243 4.58 -13.21 2.86
C TYR A 243 4.32 -14.51 2.12
N ASP A 244 3.22 -14.61 1.37
CA ASP A 244 2.90 -15.81 0.61
C ASP A 244 4.00 -16.14 -0.44
N LEU A 245 4.53 -15.13 -1.15
CA LEU A 245 5.64 -15.35 -2.08
C LEU A 245 6.88 -15.87 -1.37
N ARG A 246 7.20 -15.38 -0.17
CA ARG A 246 8.34 -15.88 0.60
C ARG A 246 8.09 -17.24 1.24
N VAL A 247 6.86 -17.56 1.61
CA VAL A 247 6.48 -18.91 2.06
C VAL A 247 6.76 -19.90 0.93
N ARG A 248 6.28 -19.60 -0.29
CA ARG A 248 6.44 -20.46 -1.47
C ARG A 248 7.88 -20.58 -1.94
N ASN A 249 8.61 -19.47 -1.99
CA ASN A 249 9.94 -19.45 -2.59
C ASN A 249 11.06 -19.79 -1.58
N GLU A 250 10.84 -19.55 -0.28
CA GLU A 250 11.90 -19.58 0.74
C GLU A 250 11.54 -20.32 2.03
N GLY A 251 10.31 -20.87 2.15
CA GLY A 251 9.84 -21.48 3.40
C GLY A 251 9.73 -20.48 4.55
N PHE A 252 9.32 -19.24 4.26
CA PHE A 252 9.19 -18.16 5.25
C PHE A 252 8.20 -18.50 6.37
N ASN A 253 8.60 -18.28 7.62
CA ASN A 253 7.83 -18.59 8.82
C ASN A 253 7.87 -17.41 9.82
N ILE A 254 7.17 -17.58 10.95
CA ILE A 254 7.04 -16.56 11.99
C ILE A 254 8.38 -16.29 12.69
N GLU A 255 9.24 -17.31 12.83
CA GLU A 255 10.58 -17.21 13.41
C GLU A 255 11.47 -16.29 12.57
N LYS A 256 11.45 -16.46 11.24
CA LYS A 256 12.20 -15.61 10.32
C LYS A 256 11.64 -14.18 10.30
N LEU A 257 10.31 -14.02 10.37
CA LEU A 257 9.68 -12.71 10.51
C LEU A 257 10.12 -12.00 11.80
N SER A 258 10.09 -12.71 12.93
CA SER A 258 10.56 -12.25 14.25
C SER A 258 12.02 -11.79 14.19
N GLN A 259 12.89 -12.60 13.59
CA GLN A 259 14.31 -12.29 13.43
C GLN A 259 14.55 -11.03 12.58
N GLU A 260 13.87 -10.91 11.43
CA GLU A 260 14.04 -9.78 10.51
C GLU A 260 13.48 -8.46 11.10
N MET A 261 12.36 -8.55 11.83
CA MET A 261 11.76 -7.38 12.48
C MET A 261 12.43 -6.99 13.80
N GLY A 262 13.13 -7.92 14.45
CA GLY A 262 13.71 -7.76 15.78
C GLY A 262 12.64 -7.63 16.87
N LEU A 263 11.53 -8.36 16.73
CA LEU A 263 10.41 -8.40 17.67
C LEU A 263 10.19 -9.85 18.11
N ALA A 264 10.04 -10.10 19.41
CA ALA A 264 9.73 -11.45 19.89
C ALA A 264 8.29 -11.83 19.51
N ALA A 265 8.10 -13.06 19.02
CA ALA A 265 6.78 -13.66 18.87
C ALA A 265 6.20 -13.96 20.27
N VAL A 266 4.93 -13.63 20.48
CA VAL A 266 4.16 -13.87 21.72
C VAL A 266 3.44 -15.21 21.66
#